data_AF-A0A8J7PWP7-F1
#
_entry.id   AF-A0A8J7PWP7-F1
#
_cell.length_a   1.000
_cell.length_b   1.000
_cell.length_c   1.000
_cell.angle_alpha   90.00
_cell.angle_beta   90.00
_cell.angle_gamma   90.00
#
_symmetry.space_group_name_H-M   'P 1'
#
loop_
_entity.id
_entity.type
_entity.pdbx_description
1 polymer ?
#
loop_
_entity_poly.entity_id
_entity_poly.type
_entity_poly.pdbx_seq_one_letter_code
_entity_poly.pdbx_strand_id
1 'polypeptide(L)'
;MSIPTPLADPTSHPADDGDSDLAERINRVEAELAELRHTLSELAEIVVGDIKDRRETALAMSAPVPDVPIPPSLDPGGQTVLTAVNAARRPWLLFDFLREMGTAVRMYMDARYRLRRSTQFLVPLLVGLFIANYLFFNALFVHIPVVSPVLERLVVIVLAVVLYKVLSREVARYRQMLAQIAFLPRAWKPVPASLLNTDPDTAPLTRHESP
;
A
#
# COMPACT_ATOMS: atom_id res chain seq x y z
N MET A 1 -13.40 82.02 -39.69
CA MET A 1 -12.68 81.93 -38.41
C MET A 1 -12.55 80.46 -38.12
N SER A 2 -11.42 79.86 -38.48
CA SER A 2 -11.24 78.41 -38.56
C SER A 2 -10.17 78.01 -37.55
N ILE A 3 -10.54 77.17 -36.59
CA ILE A 3 -9.66 76.72 -35.49
C ILE A 3 -8.78 75.59 -36.02
N PRO A 4 -7.44 75.66 -35.91
CA PRO A 4 -6.55 74.58 -36.32
C PRO A 4 -6.58 73.44 -35.31
N THR A 5 -6.92 72.25 -35.78
CA THR A 5 -6.88 70.99 -35.03
C THR A 5 -5.42 70.55 -34.88
N PRO A 6 -4.92 70.24 -33.66
CA PRO A 6 -3.55 69.79 -33.47
C PRO A 6 -3.39 68.36 -33.98
N LEU A 7 -2.36 68.16 -34.80
CA LEU A 7 -1.94 66.89 -35.37
C LEU A 7 -1.33 66.04 -34.24
N ALA A 8 -2.00 64.96 -33.84
CA ALA A 8 -1.51 64.04 -32.83
C ALA A 8 -0.31 63.25 -33.39
N ASP A 9 0.79 63.28 -32.65
CA ASP A 9 2.05 62.58 -32.92
C ASP A 9 1.89 61.08 -32.60
N PRO A 10 1.99 60.16 -33.58
CA PRO A 10 1.74 58.73 -33.38
C PRO A 10 2.95 57.92 -32.89
N THR A 11 3.99 58.55 -32.32
CA THR A 11 5.28 57.88 -32.04
C THR A 11 5.50 57.41 -30.59
N SER A 12 4.52 57.53 -29.69
CA SER A 12 4.61 56.92 -28.35
C SER A 12 4.32 55.42 -28.41
N HIS A 13 5.32 54.62 -28.78
CA HIS A 13 5.26 53.16 -28.78
C HIS A 13 5.57 52.63 -27.36
N PRO A 14 4.61 52.02 -26.63
CA PRO A 14 4.85 51.44 -25.32
C PRO A 14 5.54 50.08 -25.50
N ALA A 15 6.88 50.08 -25.53
CA ALA A 15 7.70 48.88 -25.74
C ALA A 15 8.34 48.35 -24.44
N ASP A 16 8.07 48.95 -23.28
CA ASP A 16 8.83 48.68 -22.04
C ASP A 16 8.01 48.00 -20.92
N ASP A 17 6.69 47.81 -21.10
CA ASP A 17 5.85 47.25 -20.01
C ASP A 17 5.95 45.72 -19.89
N GLY A 18 6.34 45.02 -20.97
CA GLY A 18 6.34 43.54 -21.02
C GLY A 18 7.38 42.86 -20.13
N ASP A 19 8.54 43.50 -19.94
CA ASP A 19 9.64 42.90 -19.15
C ASP A 19 9.34 42.98 -17.65
N SER A 20 8.57 43.99 -17.22
CA SER A 20 8.16 44.16 -15.83
C SER A 20 7.14 43.11 -15.38
N ASP A 21 6.17 42.76 -16.23
CA ASP A 21 5.18 41.70 -15.98
C ASP A 21 5.84 40.32 -15.87
N LEU A 22 6.82 40.03 -16.74
CA LEU A 22 7.50 38.74 -16.75
C LEU A 22 8.37 38.55 -15.49
N ALA A 23 9.04 39.62 -15.04
CA ALA A 23 9.79 39.62 -13.79
C ALA A 23 8.87 39.43 -12.57
N GLU A 24 7.69 40.06 -12.54
CA GLU A 24 6.72 39.88 -11.46
C GLU A 24 6.20 38.44 -11.39
N ARG A 25 5.91 37.84 -12.55
CA ARG A 25 5.45 36.44 -12.63
C ARG A 25 6.52 35.45 -12.16
N ILE A 26 7.80 35.68 -12.49
CA ILE A 26 8.90 34.85 -12.00
C ILE A 26 9.02 34.94 -10.48
N ASN A 27 8.99 36.15 -9.92
CA ASN A 27 9.07 36.34 -8.47
C ASN A 27 7.90 35.68 -7.74
N ARG A 28 6.69 35.71 -8.33
CA ARG A 28 5.52 35.01 -7.77
C ARG A 28 5.70 33.49 -7.78
N VAL A 29 6.17 32.92 -8.89
CA VAL A 29 6.43 31.48 -8.98
C VAL A 29 7.52 31.04 -8.01
N GLU A 30 8.59 31.84 -7.84
CA GLU A 30 9.65 31.54 -6.87
C GLU A 30 9.13 31.54 -5.43
N ALA A 31 8.23 32.48 -5.09
CA ALA A 31 7.59 32.52 -3.77
C ALA A 31 6.71 31.29 -3.52
N GLU A 32 5.88 30.91 -4.49
CA GLU A 32 5.04 29.70 -4.41
C GLU A 32 5.90 28.44 -4.27
N LEU A 33 7.04 28.36 -4.98
CA LEU A 33 7.95 27.21 -4.93
C LEU A 33 8.68 27.11 -3.59
N ALA A 34 8.99 28.24 -2.96
CA ALA A 34 9.55 28.29 -1.60
C ALA A 34 8.56 27.74 -0.56
N GLU A 35 7.29 28.12 -0.65
CA GLU A 35 6.22 27.62 0.21
C GLU A 35 5.99 26.11 0.01
N LEU A 36 5.99 25.65 -1.24
CA LEU A 36 5.83 24.23 -1.57
C LEU A 36 6.98 23.38 -1.04
N ARG A 37 8.22 23.88 -1.12
CA ARG A 37 9.39 23.21 -0.54
C ARG A 37 9.28 23.10 0.98
N HIS A 38 8.74 24.12 1.64
CA HIS A 38 8.56 24.11 3.08
C HIS A 38 7.52 23.07 3.52
N THR A 39 6.35 23.04 2.87
CA THR A 39 5.31 22.03 3.17
C THR A 39 5.78 20.60 2.90
N LEU A 40 6.56 20.37 1.83
CA LEU A 40 7.16 19.06 1.55
C LEU A 40 8.21 18.67 2.60
N SER A 41 8.96 19.62 3.14
CA SER A 41 9.90 19.38 4.24
C SER A 41 9.18 18.91 5.50
N GLU A 42 8.08 19.56 5.89
CA GLU A 42 7.28 19.15 7.06
C GLU A 42 6.68 17.75 6.86
N LEU A 43 6.12 17.48 5.67
CA LEU A 43 5.59 16.16 5.32
C LEU A 43 6.68 15.08 5.37
N ALA A 44 7.89 15.38 4.90
CA ALA A 44 9.00 14.44 4.93
C ALA A 44 9.39 14.09 6.38
N GLU A 45 9.44 15.07 7.27
CA GLU A 45 9.76 14.85 8.69
C GLU A 45 8.69 13.99 9.39
N ILE A 46 7.41 14.27 9.14
CA ILE A 46 6.28 13.47 9.68
C ILE A 46 6.34 12.02 9.19
N VAL A 47 6.59 11.80 7.90
CA VAL A 47 6.63 10.44 7.32
C VAL A 47 7.86 9.68 7.80
N VAL A 48 9.03 10.32 7.88
CA VAL A 48 10.25 9.71 8.43
C VAL A 48 10.05 9.35 9.91
N GLY A 49 9.33 10.19 10.68
CA GLY A 49 8.91 9.90 12.05
C GLY A 49 8.04 8.64 12.15
N ASP A 50 6.93 8.55 11.41
CA ASP A 50 6.03 7.38 11.46
C ASP A 50 6.74 6.08 11.03
N ILE A 51 7.64 6.14 10.04
CA ILE A 51 8.43 4.98 9.62
C ILE A 51 9.38 4.53 10.74
N LYS A 52 10.04 5.48 11.42
CA LYS A 52 10.95 5.18 12.53
C LYS A 52 10.19 4.57 13.71
N ASP A 53 9.06 5.15 14.10
CA ASP A 53 8.23 4.65 15.21
C ASP A 53 7.67 3.24 14.93
N ARG A 54 7.23 2.97 13.70
CA ARG A 54 6.80 1.62 13.31
C ARG A 54 7.94 0.62 13.35
N ARG A 55 9.16 1.03 12.98
CA ARG A 55 10.33 0.17 13.07
C ARG A 55 10.67 -0.14 14.53
N GLU A 56 10.67 0.86 15.41
CA GLU A 56 10.91 0.67 16.83
C GLU A 56 9.84 -0.21 17.48
N THR A 57 8.57 -0.01 17.13
CA THR A 57 7.46 -0.86 17.58
C THR A 57 7.59 -2.29 17.07
N ALA A 58 7.99 -2.47 15.80
CA ALA A 58 8.23 -3.79 15.24
C ALA A 58 9.41 -4.51 15.89
N LEU A 59 10.47 -3.77 16.26
CA LEU A 59 11.61 -4.31 17.01
C LEU A 59 11.23 -4.67 18.45
N ALA A 60 10.37 -3.89 19.10
CA ALA A 60 9.84 -4.20 20.43
C ALA A 60 8.89 -5.42 20.40
N MET A 61 8.16 -5.63 19.30
CA MET A 61 7.24 -6.76 19.12
C MET A 61 7.88 -7.99 18.49
N SER A 62 9.08 -7.89 17.92
CA SER A 62 9.82 -9.06 17.44
C SER A 62 10.32 -9.86 18.65
N ALA A 63 9.52 -10.84 19.06
CA ALA A 63 9.96 -11.91 19.94
C ALA A 63 11.27 -12.51 19.40
N PRO A 64 12.22 -12.93 20.27
CA PRO A 64 13.48 -13.53 19.84
C PRO A 64 13.17 -14.69 18.90
N VAL A 65 13.46 -14.48 17.61
CA VAL A 65 13.31 -15.49 16.59
C VAL A 65 14.36 -16.55 16.93
N PRO A 66 13.96 -17.82 17.18
CA PRO A 66 14.91 -18.88 17.45
C PRO A 66 15.89 -18.96 16.28
N ASP A 67 17.19 -18.97 16.59
CA ASP A 67 18.30 -19.00 15.63
C ASP A 67 18.06 -20.06 14.54
N VAL A 68 17.52 -19.61 13.41
CA VAL A 68 17.48 -20.41 12.19
C VAL A 68 18.88 -20.34 11.62
N PRO A 69 19.59 -21.47 11.43
CA PRO A 69 20.94 -21.47 10.90
C PRO A 69 20.93 -20.82 9.51
N ILE A 70 21.48 -19.60 9.46
CA ILE A 70 21.61 -18.82 8.23
C ILE A 70 22.66 -19.55 7.37
N PRO A 71 22.35 -19.92 6.13
CA PRO A 71 23.33 -20.52 5.25
C PRO A 71 24.53 -19.57 5.09
N PRO A 72 25.78 -20.05 5.20
CA PRO A 72 27.01 -19.23 5.26
C PRO A 72 27.37 -18.50 3.94
N SER A 73 26.42 -18.35 3.01
CA SER A 73 26.62 -17.63 1.74
C SER A 73 26.17 -16.15 1.78
N LEU A 74 25.75 -15.64 2.94
CA LEU A 74 25.39 -14.23 3.14
C LEU A 74 26.52 -13.48 3.83
N ASP A 75 27.52 -13.13 3.03
CA ASP A 75 28.67 -12.31 3.42
C ASP A 75 28.21 -10.86 3.78
N PRO A 76 28.71 -10.26 4.88
CA PRO A 76 28.25 -8.97 5.40
C PRO A 76 28.90 -7.82 4.63
N GLY A 77 28.47 -7.63 3.39
CA GLY A 77 29.05 -6.66 2.46
C GLY A 77 28.12 -5.54 2.03
N GLY A 78 27.09 -5.14 2.81
CA GLY A 78 26.33 -3.88 2.69
C GLY A 78 25.62 -3.52 1.37
N GLN A 79 25.93 -4.19 0.26
CA GLN A 79 25.48 -3.86 -1.10
C GLN A 79 24.18 -4.55 -1.47
N THR A 80 23.75 -5.58 -0.74
CA THR A 80 22.56 -6.38 -1.05
C THR A 80 21.26 -5.63 -0.80
N VAL A 81 21.20 -4.73 0.19
CA VAL A 81 19.96 -3.96 0.46
C VAL A 81 19.71 -2.94 -0.64
N LEU A 82 20.76 -2.21 -1.05
CA LEU A 82 20.68 -1.23 -2.13
C LEU A 82 20.45 -1.88 -3.50
N THR A 83 21.07 -3.03 -3.78
CA THR A 83 20.82 -3.79 -5.01
C THR A 83 19.46 -4.51 -5.01
N ALA A 84 18.95 -4.96 -3.87
CA ALA A 84 17.58 -5.48 -3.76
C ALA A 84 16.53 -4.38 -3.97
N VAL A 85 16.75 -3.19 -3.40
CA VAL A 85 15.88 -2.03 -3.62
C VAL A 85 15.96 -1.52 -5.07
N ASN A 86 17.14 -1.57 -5.70
CA ASN A 86 17.30 -1.17 -7.11
C ASN A 86 16.80 -2.25 -8.09
N ALA A 87 16.86 -3.54 -7.72
CA ALA A 87 16.21 -4.63 -8.45
C ALA A 87 14.67 -4.53 -8.37
N ALA A 88 14.13 -4.00 -7.27
CA ALA A 88 12.71 -3.69 -7.12
C ALA A 88 12.22 -2.51 -7.98
N ARG A 89 13.12 -1.71 -8.60
CA ARG A 89 12.74 -0.60 -9.51
C ARG A 89 12.47 -1.03 -10.95
N ARG A 90 12.61 -2.32 -11.29
CA ARG A 90 12.36 -2.87 -12.63
C ARG A 90 10.91 -3.39 -12.76
N PRO A 91 10.35 -3.58 -13.98
CA PRO A 91 8.94 -3.93 -14.27
C PRO A 91 8.37 -5.18 -13.59
N TRP A 92 9.14 -5.85 -12.74
CA TRP A 92 8.72 -6.91 -11.84
C TRP A 92 7.70 -6.47 -10.79
N LEU A 93 7.61 -5.17 -10.46
CA LEU A 93 6.54 -4.66 -9.59
C LEU A 93 5.15 -5.00 -10.12
N LEU A 94 4.95 -4.94 -11.44
CA LEU A 94 3.68 -5.32 -12.05
C LEU A 94 3.44 -6.83 -11.91
N PHE A 95 4.47 -7.66 -12.09
CA PHE A 95 4.36 -9.10 -11.89
C PHE A 95 4.08 -9.48 -10.43
N ASP A 96 4.74 -8.84 -9.47
CA ASP A 96 4.45 -9.03 -8.05
C ASP A 96 3.02 -8.59 -7.73
N PHE A 97 2.56 -7.48 -8.30
CA PHE A 97 1.18 -7.04 -8.15
C PHE A 97 0.18 -8.03 -8.77
N LEU A 98 0.45 -8.52 -9.99
CA LEU A 98 -0.39 -9.56 -10.63
C LEU A 98 -0.36 -10.86 -9.83
N ARG A 99 0.78 -11.23 -9.25
CA ARG A 99 0.91 -12.41 -8.39
C ARG A 99 0.12 -12.24 -7.11
N GLU A 100 0.20 -11.07 -6.48
CA GLU A 100 -0.60 -10.71 -5.30
C GLU A 100 -2.09 -10.72 -5.61
N MET A 101 -2.50 -10.15 -6.75
CA MET A 101 -3.87 -10.16 -7.24
C MET A 101 -4.35 -11.60 -7.52
N GLY A 102 -3.50 -12.44 -8.12
CA GLY A 102 -3.78 -13.86 -8.33
C GLY A 102 -3.98 -14.61 -7.03
N THR A 103 -3.17 -14.35 -6.00
CA THR A 103 -3.39 -14.93 -4.66
C THR A 103 -4.69 -14.42 -4.02
N ALA A 104 -5.06 -13.16 -4.19
CA ALA A 104 -6.32 -12.62 -3.68
C ALA A 104 -7.53 -13.26 -4.38
N VAL A 105 -7.48 -13.44 -5.70
CA VAL A 105 -8.52 -14.14 -6.47
C VAL A 105 -8.63 -15.60 -6.04
N ARG A 106 -7.49 -16.29 -5.91
CA ARG A 106 -7.46 -17.69 -5.46
C ARG A 106 -8.00 -17.84 -4.04
N MET A 107 -7.72 -16.89 -3.15
CA MET A 107 -8.30 -16.80 -1.81
C MET A 107 -9.81 -16.62 -1.87
N TYR A 108 -10.32 -15.78 -2.78
CA TYR A 108 -11.76 -15.56 -2.94
C TYR A 108 -12.48 -16.80 -3.50
N MET A 109 -11.82 -17.59 -4.34
CA MET A 109 -12.35 -18.82 -4.91
C MET A 109 -12.23 -20.03 -3.98
N ASP A 110 -11.43 -19.95 -2.92
CA ASP A 110 -11.31 -21.04 -1.95
C ASP A 110 -12.54 -21.09 -1.02
N ALA A 111 -13.49 -21.96 -1.34
CA ALA A 111 -14.72 -22.15 -0.58
C ALA A 111 -14.49 -22.57 0.88
N ARG A 112 -13.30 -23.09 1.23
CA ARG A 112 -12.94 -23.43 2.62
C ARG A 112 -12.58 -22.20 3.43
N TYR A 113 -12.20 -21.11 2.77
CA TYR A 113 -11.90 -19.87 3.44
C TYR A 113 -13.21 -19.15 3.77
N ARG A 114 -13.69 -19.31 5.01
CA ARG A 114 -14.78 -18.48 5.54
C ARG A 114 -14.30 -17.04 5.68
N LEU A 115 -14.31 -16.29 4.57
CA LEU A 115 -14.14 -14.85 4.61
C LEU A 115 -15.16 -14.27 5.60
N ARG A 116 -14.74 -13.27 6.38
CA ARG A 116 -15.70 -12.48 7.14
C ARG A 116 -16.73 -11.94 6.15
N ARG A 117 -18.02 -12.12 6.45
CA ARG A 117 -19.14 -11.67 5.59
C ARG A 117 -18.95 -10.24 5.09
N SER A 118 -18.37 -9.36 5.91
CA SER A 118 -18.03 -7.98 5.53
C SER A 118 -17.24 -7.88 4.23
N THR A 119 -16.17 -8.66 4.05
CA THR A 119 -15.30 -8.55 2.88
C THR A 119 -15.84 -9.27 1.66
N GLN A 120 -16.66 -10.31 1.88
CA GLN A 120 -17.43 -10.95 0.82
C GLN A 120 -18.44 -10.00 0.17
N PHE A 121 -19.01 -9.04 0.92
CA PHE A 121 -19.87 -8.01 0.34
C PHE A 121 -19.08 -6.79 -0.15
N LEU A 122 -18.00 -6.41 0.53
CA LEU A 122 -17.26 -5.19 0.22
C LEU A 122 -16.57 -5.24 -1.16
N VAL A 123 -15.99 -6.38 -1.55
CA VAL A 123 -15.35 -6.54 -2.86
C VAL A 123 -16.34 -6.39 -4.02
N PRO A 124 -17.44 -7.17 -4.10
CA PRO A 124 -18.42 -6.97 -5.16
C PRO A 124 -19.10 -5.60 -5.09
N LEU A 125 -19.26 -5.02 -3.89
CA LEU A 125 -19.74 -3.64 -3.76
C LEU A 125 -18.78 -2.64 -4.43
N LEU A 126 -17.47 -2.75 -4.19
CA LEU A 126 -16.46 -1.88 -4.81
C LEU A 126 -16.40 -2.07 -6.33
N VAL A 127 -16.47 -3.32 -6.81
CA VAL A 127 -16.54 -3.61 -8.25
C VAL A 127 -17.83 -3.04 -8.85
N GLY A 128 -18.96 -3.20 -8.16
CA GLY A 128 -20.23 -2.60 -8.55
C GLY A 128 -20.15 -1.09 -8.61
N LEU A 129 -19.44 -0.45 -7.67
CA LEU A 129 -19.23 0.99 -7.65
C LEU A 129 -18.33 1.45 -8.81
N PHE A 130 -17.33 0.67 -9.22
CA PHE A 130 -16.55 0.91 -10.42
C PHE A 130 -17.41 0.90 -11.68
N ILE A 131 -18.27 -0.12 -11.82
CA ILE A 131 -19.18 -0.25 -12.96
C ILE A 131 -20.21 0.90 -12.93
N ALA A 132 -20.78 1.18 -11.77
CA ALA A 132 -21.73 2.29 -11.59
C ALA A 132 -21.08 3.63 -11.93
N ASN A 133 -19.83 3.87 -11.52
CA ASN A 133 -19.07 5.07 -11.87
C ASN A 133 -18.90 5.19 -13.38
N TYR A 134 -18.45 4.12 -14.05
CA TYR A 134 -18.29 4.10 -15.49
C TYR A 134 -19.61 4.36 -16.22
N LEU A 135 -20.70 3.69 -15.81
CA LEU A 135 -22.03 3.91 -16.38
C LEU A 135 -22.56 5.32 -16.10
N PHE A 136 -22.30 5.87 -14.92
CA PHE A 136 -22.76 7.21 -14.54
C PHE A 136 -22.09 8.29 -15.40
N PHE A 137 -20.77 8.23 -15.55
CA PHE A 137 -20.02 9.20 -16.37
C PHE A 137 -20.26 9.00 -17.88
N ASN A 138 -20.47 7.77 -18.35
CA ASN A 138 -20.68 7.48 -19.77
C ASN A 138 -22.16 7.68 -20.20
N ALA A 139 -23.12 7.30 -19.37
CA ALA A 139 -24.54 7.27 -19.74
C ALA A 139 -25.36 8.48 -19.23
N LEU A 140 -25.04 9.05 -18.05
CA LEU A 140 -25.85 10.12 -17.45
C LEU A 140 -25.27 11.53 -17.64
N PHE A 141 -23.94 11.69 -17.74
CA PHE A 141 -23.34 13.02 -17.79
C PHE A 141 -23.27 13.58 -19.22
N VAL A 142 -23.96 14.71 -19.42
CA VAL A 142 -23.87 15.54 -20.62
C VAL A 142 -22.43 16.04 -20.78
N HIS A 143 -21.87 15.89 -21.98
CA HIS A 143 -20.51 16.21 -22.41
C HIS A 143 -19.99 17.57 -21.93
N ILE A 144 -19.48 17.65 -20.70
CA ILE A 144 -18.52 18.70 -20.34
C ILE A 144 -17.14 18.12 -20.64
N PRO A 145 -16.52 18.47 -21.79
CA PRO A 145 -15.40 17.71 -22.37
C PRO A 145 -14.14 17.69 -21.50
N VAL A 146 -13.99 18.63 -20.55
CA VAL A 146 -12.79 18.76 -19.72
C VAL A 146 -12.99 18.26 -18.29
N VAL A 147 -14.10 18.61 -17.64
CA VAL A 147 -14.30 18.31 -16.21
C VAL A 147 -14.70 16.86 -15.99
N SER A 148 -15.52 16.29 -16.88
CA SER A 148 -15.98 14.90 -16.79
C SER A 148 -14.83 13.88 -16.72
N PRO A 149 -13.86 13.87 -17.66
CA PRO A 149 -12.78 12.88 -17.60
C PRO A 149 -11.87 13.07 -16.38
N VAL A 150 -11.67 14.30 -15.90
CA VAL A 150 -10.83 14.54 -14.71
C VAL A 150 -11.49 13.96 -13.46
N LEU A 151 -12.79 14.23 -13.24
CA LEU A 151 -13.53 13.68 -12.11
C LEU A 151 -13.64 12.17 -12.17
N GLU A 152 -13.94 11.62 -13.35
CA GLU A 152 -14.00 10.17 -13.55
C GLU A 152 -12.69 9.49 -13.11
N ARG A 153 -11.54 10.03 -13.55
CA ARG A 153 -10.21 9.52 -13.19
C ARG A 153 -9.94 9.64 -11.70
N LEU A 154 -10.30 10.77 -11.09
CA LEU A 154 -10.08 10.99 -9.66
C LEU A 154 -10.90 9.99 -8.82
N VAL A 155 -12.17 9.77 -9.18
CA VAL A 155 -13.03 8.78 -8.51
C VAL A 155 -12.46 7.35 -8.71
N VAL A 156 -12.05 7.01 -9.93
CA VAL A 156 -11.41 5.71 -10.23
C VAL A 156 -10.16 5.49 -9.39
N ILE A 157 -9.29 6.51 -9.25
CA ILE A 157 -8.08 6.44 -8.44
C ILE A 157 -8.44 6.20 -6.97
N VAL A 158 -9.40 6.96 -6.42
CA VAL A 158 -9.84 6.80 -5.03
C VAL A 158 -10.41 5.40 -4.79
N LEU A 159 -11.29 4.91 -5.67
CA LEU A 159 -11.84 3.56 -5.57
C LEU A 159 -10.75 2.49 -5.67
N ALA A 160 -9.78 2.65 -6.58
CA ALA A 160 -8.66 1.73 -6.73
C ALA A 160 -7.80 1.66 -5.45
N VAL A 161 -7.50 2.82 -4.85
CA VAL A 161 -6.73 2.89 -3.60
C VAL A 161 -7.48 2.24 -2.44
N VAL A 162 -8.78 2.47 -2.33
CA VAL A 162 -9.62 1.83 -1.30
C VAL A 162 -9.67 0.32 -1.51
N LEU A 163 -9.90 -0.14 -2.73
CA LEU A 163 -9.91 -1.55 -3.09
C LEU A 163 -8.57 -2.21 -2.75
N TYR A 164 -7.46 -1.58 -3.14
CA TYR A 164 -6.11 -2.04 -2.81
C TYR A 164 -5.93 -2.17 -1.29
N LYS A 165 -6.26 -1.14 -0.49
CA LYS A 165 -6.14 -1.19 0.97
C LYS A 165 -6.94 -2.32 1.60
N VAL A 166 -8.15 -2.55 1.11
CA VAL A 166 -9.00 -3.66 1.56
C VAL A 166 -8.32 -4.99 1.26
N LEU A 167 -7.85 -5.19 0.03
CA LEU A 167 -7.18 -6.42 -0.38
C LEU A 167 -5.90 -6.65 0.42
N SER A 168 -5.03 -5.64 0.56
CA SER A 168 -3.78 -5.76 1.31
C SER A 168 -4.03 -6.17 2.77
N ARG A 169 -5.08 -5.61 3.40
CA ARG A 169 -5.46 -5.98 4.77
C ARG A 169 -5.94 -7.43 4.87
N GLU A 170 -6.72 -7.89 3.90
CA GLU A 170 -7.18 -9.28 3.87
C GLU A 170 -6.06 -10.26 3.52
N VAL A 171 -5.11 -9.90 2.65
CA VAL A 171 -3.92 -10.72 2.36
C VAL A 171 -3.01 -10.83 3.59
N ALA A 172 -2.86 -9.75 4.37
CA ALA A 172 -2.11 -9.79 5.62
C ALA A 172 -2.75 -10.76 6.63
N ARG A 173 -4.07 -10.68 6.81
CA ARG A 173 -4.85 -11.65 7.63
C ARG A 173 -4.77 -13.08 7.04
N TYR A 174 -4.83 -13.14 5.72
CA TYR A 174 -4.39 -14.21 4.81
C TYR A 174 -3.30 -15.08 5.40
N ARG A 175 -2.14 -14.45 5.36
CA ARG A 175 -0.84 -14.97 5.76
C ARG A 175 -0.81 -15.30 7.25
N GLN A 176 -1.43 -14.50 8.11
CA GLN A 176 -1.52 -14.78 9.55
C GLN A 176 -2.28 -16.10 9.82
N MET A 177 -3.42 -16.31 9.16
CA MET A 177 -4.18 -17.55 9.32
C MET A 177 -3.43 -18.75 8.74
N LEU A 178 -2.79 -18.62 7.58
CA LEU A 178 -1.96 -19.69 7.04
C LEU A 178 -0.78 -20.03 7.95
N ALA A 179 -0.12 -19.03 8.52
CA ALA A 179 0.94 -19.24 9.49
C ALA A 179 0.41 -20.02 10.71
N GLN A 180 -0.74 -19.63 11.26
CA GLN A 180 -1.38 -20.37 12.37
C GLN A 180 -1.68 -21.82 12.00
N ILE A 181 -2.25 -22.08 10.81
CA ILE A 181 -2.52 -23.44 10.33
C ILE A 181 -1.22 -24.23 10.11
N ALA A 182 -0.15 -23.58 9.66
CA ALA A 182 1.16 -24.20 9.49
C ALA A 182 1.86 -24.50 10.84
N PHE A 183 1.50 -23.82 11.92
CA PHE A 183 1.98 -24.11 13.29
C PHE A 183 1.12 -25.16 14.04
N LEU A 184 -0.17 -25.27 13.71
CA LEU A 184 -1.07 -26.31 14.23
C LEU A 184 -0.74 -27.78 13.87
N PRO A 185 0.01 -28.17 12.81
CA PRO A 185 0.21 -29.58 12.46
C PRO A 185 1.11 -30.34 13.44
N ARG A 186 1.76 -29.65 14.40
CA ARG A 186 2.59 -30.28 15.43
C ARG A 186 1.88 -30.54 16.75
N ALA A 187 0.88 -29.73 17.11
CA ALA A 187 0.19 -29.84 18.39
C ALA A 187 -0.87 -30.96 18.43
N TRP A 188 -1.25 -31.50 17.26
CA TRP A 188 -2.29 -32.52 17.13
C TRP A 188 -1.73 -33.92 16.88
N LYS A 189 -0.41 -34.12 16.89
CA LYS A 189 0.09 -35.48 17.12
C LYS A 189 -0.49 -35.89 18.47
N PRO A 190 -1.42 -36.85 18.53
CA PRO A 190 -1.98 -37.28 19.81
C PRO A 190 -0.77 -37.63 20.66
N VAL A 191 -0.63 -36.96 21.82
CA VAL A 191 0.36 -37.37 22.80
C VAL A 191 0.07 -38.85 23.02
N PRO A 192 1.00 -39.76 22.65
CA PRO A 192 0.74 -41.18 22.76
C PRO A 192 0.29 -41.44 24.19
N ALA A 193 -0.79 -42.20 24.36
CA ALA A 193 -1.39 -42.42 25.69
C ALA A 193 -0.37 -42.91 26.73
N SER A 194 0.73 -43.52 26.27
CA SER A 194 1.89 -43.89 27.09
C SER A 194 2.62 -42.72 27.76
N LEU A 195 2.57 -41.50 27.22
CA LEU A 195 3.14 -40.28 27.83
C LEU A 195 2.14 -39.52 28.71
N LEU A 196 0.85 -39.80 28.59
CA LEU A 196 -0.20 -39.27 29.47
C LEU A 196 -0.40 -40.14 30.71
N ASN A 197 0.14 -41.36 30.72
CA ASN A 197 0.17 -42.22 31.89
C ASN A 197 1.44 -41.92 32.72
N THR A 198 1.49 -40.73 33.33
CA THR A 198 2.56 -40.34 34.27
C THR A 198 2.28 -40.79 35.70
N ASP A 199 1.40 -41.76 35.91
CA ASP A 199 1.14 -42.30 37.23
C ASP A 199 2.08 -43.49 37.50
N PRO A 200 3.22 -43.29 38.21
CA PRO A 200 4.16 -44.36 38.52
C PRO A 200 3.53 -45.46 39.39
N ASP A 201 2.38 -45.19 40.01
CA ASP A 201 1.75 -46.10 40.97
C ASP A 201 0.75 -47.09 40.33
N THR A 202 0.47 -46.97 39.02
CA THR A 202 -0.38 -47.92 38.27
C THR A 202 0.39 -48.94 37.45
N ALA A 203 1.71 -49.06 37.64
CA ALA A 203 2.47 -50.16 37.05
C ALA A 203 1.94 -51.50 37.61
N PRO A 204 1.42 -52.41 36.75
CA PRO A 204 0.91 -53.69 37.22
C PRO A 204 2.06 -54.47 37.82
N LEU A 205 2.00 -54.69 39.15
CA LEU A 205 2.84 -55.64 39.86
C LEU A 205 2.63 -57.01 39.22
N THR A 206 3.51 -57.37 38.29
CA THR A 206 3.65 -58.74 37.78
C THR A 206 4.08 -59.60 38.96
N ARG A 207 3.09 -60.19 39.63
CA ARG A 207 3.29 -61.15 40.69
C ARG A 207 3.97 -62.37 40.09
N HIS A 208 5.28 -62.47 40.30
CA HIS A 208 6.05 -63.67 40.03
C HIS A 208 5.56 -64.75 41.00
N GLU A 209 4.65 -65.59 40.56
CA GLU A 209 4.38 -66.87 41.23
C GLU A 209 5.51 -67.82 40.82
N SER A 210 6.43 -68.04 41.75
CA SER A 210 7.45 -69.08 41.66
C SER A 210 6.81 -70.45 41.98
N PRO A 211 7.17 -71.50 41.23
CA PRO A 211 6.63 -72.86 41.35
C PRO A 211 7.02 -73.56 42.65
#